data_AF-A0A897MTF5-F1
#
_entry.id   AF-A0A897MTF5-F1
#
_cell.length_a   1.000
_cell.length_b   1.000
_cell.length_c   1.000
_cell.angle_alpha   90.00
_cell.angle_beta   90.00
_cell.angle_gamma   90.00
#
_symmetry.space_group_name_H-M   'P 1'
#
loop_
_entity.id
_entity.type
_entity.pdbx_description
1 polymer ?
#
loop_
_entity_poly.entity_id
_entity_poly.type
_entity_poly.pdbx_seq_one_letter_code
_entity_poly.pdbx_strand_id
1 'polypeptide(L)'
;MTEDLTASGRVETREQYSEWINRSVGAGVASVFVATAVWMVTAEPLVLYAGLGLYWLGCLGMAIGYWRSPVSIPDELERQIEREASTTTLLVVVVVTIVGLPAEVVLNATGIYTAPAALRGAIWGYMALILVYIAAQWFTERQYT
;
A
#
# COMPACT_ATOMS: atom_id res chain seq x y z
N MET A 1 -24.14 31.12 -11.80
CA MET A 1 -22.87 31.37 -12.51
C MET A 1 -21.68 31.54 -11.57
N THR A 2 -21.82 32.20 -10.42
CA THR A 2 -20.77 32.26 -9.37
C THR A 2 -20.55 30.92 -8.66
N GLU A 3 -21.60 30.11 -8.52
CA GLU A 3 -21.55 28.80 -7.84
C GLU A 3 -20.77 27.75 -8.65
N ASP A 4 -20.96 27.69 -9.97
CA ASP A 4 -20.22 26.79 -10.86
C ASP A 4 -18.71 27.04 -10.85
N LEU A 5 -18.29 28.32 -10.78
CA LEU A 5 -16.87 28.70 -10.71
C LEU A 5 -16.21 28.27 -9.39
N THR A 6 -17.00 28.21 -8.29
CA THR A 6 -16.49 27.71 -7.00
C THR A 6 -16.44 26.19 -6.95
N ALA A 7 -17.35 25.50 -7.62
CA ALA A 7 -17.35 24.04 -7.73
C ALA A 7 -16.17 23.54 -8.59
N SER A 8 -15.94 24.16 -9.75
CA SER A 8 -14.83 23.78 -10.63
C SER A 8 -13.46 23.99 -9.96
N GLY A 9 -13.28 25.10 -9.25
CA GLY A 9 -12.01 25.39 -8.55
C GLY A 9 -11.70 24.41 -7.41
N ARG A 10 -12.73 23.85 -6.74
CA ARG A 10 -12.55 22.81 -5.72
C ARG A 10 -12.12 21.47 -6.32
N VAL A 11 -12.68 21.12 -7.48
CA VAL A 11 -12.31 19.89 -8.21
C VAL A 11 -10.87 19.99 -8.71
N GLU A 12 -10.49 21.11 -9.33
CA GLU A 12 -9.13 21.33 -9.84
C GLU A 12 -8.08 21.28 -8.72
N THR A 13 -8.36 21.92 -7.57
CA THR A 13 -7.48 21.87 -6.40
C THR A 13 -7.32 20.44 -5.89
N ARG A 14 -8.41 19.66 -5.82
CA ARG A 14 -8.36 18.25 -5.39
C ARG A 14 -7.53 17.39 -6.34
N GLU A 15 -7.74 17.53 -7.65
CA GLU A 15 -7.01 16.77 -8.66
C GLU A 15 -5.51 17.05 -8.56
N GLN A 16 -5.13 18.32 -8.37
CA GLN A 16 -3.74 18.72 -8.19
C GLN A 16 -3.10 18.10 -6.93
N TYR A 17 -3.80 18.10 -5.79
CA TYR A 17 -3.30 17.46 -4.57
C TYR A 17 -3.22 15.93 -4.71
N SER A 18 -4.20 15.31 -5.35
CA SER A 18 -4.21 13.86 -5.62
C SER A 18 -3.05 13.45 -6.54
N GLU A 19 -2.82 14.19 -7.63
CA GLU A 19 -1.69 13.95 -8.53
C GLU A 19 -0.36 14.13 -7.79
N TRP A 20 -0.24 15.16 -6.95
CA TRP A 20 0.97 15.41 -6.17
C TRP A 20 1.24 14.30 -5.16
N ILE A 21 0.22 13.84 -4.43
CA ILE A 21 0.32 12.73 -3.49
C ILE A 21 0.72 11.44 -4.24
N ASN A 22 0.02 11.11 -5.33
CA ASN A 22 0.31 9.90 -6.11
C ASN A 22 1.71 9.94 -6.72
N ARG A 23 2.18 11.10 -7.20
CA ARG A 23 3.56 11.27 -7.66
C ARG A 23 4.57 11.10 -6.54
N SER A 24 4.30 11.65 -5.36
CA SER A 24 5.20 11.57 -4.22
C SER A 24 5.34 10.12 -3.73
N VAL A 25 4.22 9.40 -3.57
CA VAL A 25 4.22 7.98 -3.20
C VAL A 25 4.85 7.15 -4.31
N GLY A 26 4.45 7.36 -5.56
CA GLY A 26 4.97 6.62 -6.71
C GLY A 26 6.48 6.76 -6.85
N ALA A 27 7.01 7.98 -6.73
CA ALA A 27 8.45 8.24 -6.74
C ALA A 27 9.16 7.60 -5.56
N GLY A 28 8.59 7.68 -4.35
CA GLY A 28 9.12 7.04 -3.15
C GLY A 28 9.21 5.52 -3.31
N VAL A 29 8.13 4.86 -3.74
CA VAL A 29 8.07 3.41 -3.99
C VAL A 29 9.07 3.02 -5.07
N ALA A 30 9.07 3.71 -6.22
CA ALA A 30 10.01 3.44 -7.31
C ALA A 30 11.47 3.56 -6.86
N SER A 31 11.78 4.52 -5.99
CA SER A 31 13.16 4.71 -5.48
C SER A 31 13.69 3.50 -4.70
N VAL A 32 12.86 2.82 -3.89
CA VAL A 32 13.28 1.59 -3.19
C VAL A 32 13.54 0.47 -4.19
N PHE A 33 12.65 0.30 -5.17
CA PHE A 33 12.81 -0.75 -6.17
C PHE A 33 14.08 -0.57 -7.00
N VAL A 34 14.32 0.65 -7.47
CA VAL A 34 15.54 1.00 -8.21
C VAL A 34 16.78 0.80 -7.32
N ALA A 35 16.76 1.30 -6.08
CA ALA A 35 17.88 1.13 -5.16
C ALA A 35 18.17 -0.34 -4.84
N THR A 36 17.11 -1.16 -4.70
CA THR A 36 17.23 -2.61 -4.50
C THR A 36 17.84 -3.28 -5.71
N ALA A 37 17.39 -2.96 -6.92
CA ALA A 37 17.94 -3.50 -8.15
C ALA A 37 19.41 -3.10 -8.35
N VAL A 38 19.77 -1.85 -8.05
CA VAL A 38 21.16 -1.38 -8.12
C VAL A 38 22.02 -2.11 -7.09
N TRP A 39 21.54 -2.23 -5.84
CA TRP A 39 22.25 -2.96 -4.80
C TRP A 39 22.49 -4.43 -5.14
N MET A 40 21.54 -5.11 -5.79
CA MET A 40 21.74 -6.49 -6.24
C MET A 40 22.93 -6.63 -7.21
N VAL A 41 23.29 -5.57 -7.94
CA VAL A 41 24.41 -5.55 -8.90
C VAL A 41 25.68 -5.01 -8.26
N THR A 42 25.59 -3.95 -7.47
CA THR A 42 26.76 -3.24 -6.93
C THR A 42 27.19 -3.74 -5.55
N ALA A 43 26.32 -4.44 -4.82
CA ALA A 43 26.46 -4.80 -3.41
C ALA A 43 26.71 -3.62 -2.45
N GLU A 44 26.53 -2.37 -2.91
CA GLU A 44 26.78 -1.15 -2.14
C GLU A 44 25.60 -0.81 -1.21
N PRO A 45 25.75 -0.93 0.12
CA PRO A 45 24.65 -0.75 1.06
C PRO A 45 24.17 0.71 1.14
N LEU A 46 25.03 1.67 0.80
CA LEU A 46 24.67 3.09 0.80
C LEU A 46 23.52 3.39 -0.17
N VAL A 47 23.48 2.71 -1.32
CA VAL A 47 22.41 2.87 -2.32
C VAL A 47 21.06 2.43 -1.77
N LEU A 48 21.02 1.32 -1.02
CA LEU A 48 19.80 0.87 -0.34
C LEU A 48 19.30 1.91 0.67
N TYR A 49 20.20 2.41 1.53
CA TYR A 49 19.82 3.40 2.54
C TYR A 49 19.32 4.71 1.90
N ALA A 50 19.93 5.14 0.81
CA ALA A 50 19.48 6.31 0.05
C ALA A 50 18.08 6.09 -0.55
N GLY A 51 17.84 4.93 -1.18
CA GLY A 51 16.51 4.58 -1.71
C GLY A 51 15.44 4.49 -0.62
N LEU A 52 15.78 3.90 0.53
CA LEU A 52 14.89 3.84 1.69
C LEU A 52 14.59 5.24 2.25
N GLY A 53 15.60 6.12 2.28
CA GLY A 53 15.42 7.52 2.66
C GLY A 53 14.45 8.26 1.73
N LEU A 54 14.61 8.08 0.41
CA LEU A 54 13.73 8.67 -0.60
C LEU A 54 12.29 8.15 -0.51
N TYR A 55 12.12 6.87 -0.19
CA TYR A 55 10.81 6.28 0.09
C TYR A 55 10.10 6.97 1.25
N TRP A 56 10.80 7.11 2.38
CA TRP A 56 10.23 7.79 3.53
C TRP A 56 9.94 9.27 3.24
N LEU A 57 10.77 9.94 2.44
CA LEU A 57 10.47 11.30 1.96
C LEU A 57 9.19 11.33 1.09
N GLY A 58 8.95 10.32 0.26
CA GLY A 58 7.70 10.15 -0.48
C GLY A 58 6.49 9.97 0.46
N CYS A 59 6.63 9.13 1.49
CA CYS A 59 5.59 8.96 2.52
C CYS A 59 5.32 10.25 3.30
N LEU A 60 6.37 11.02 3.63
CA LEU A 60 6.21 12.33 4.28
C LEU A 60 5.53 13.34 3.35
N GLY A 61 5.87 13.34 2.06
CA GLY A 61 5.19 14.15 1.05
C GLY A 61 3.70 13.84 0.99
N MET A 62 3.33 12.56 0.93
CA MET A 62 1.94 12.11 1.03
C MET A 62 1.25 12.63 2.31
N ALA A 63 1.88 12.45 3.48
CA ALA A 63 1.29 12.87 4.75
C ALA A 63 1.04 14.39 4.79
N ILE A 64 2.00 15.17 4.31
CA ILE A 64 1.85 16.64 4.18
C ILE A 64 0.72 17.00 3.21
N GLY A 65 0.55 16.23 2.13
CA GLY A 65 -0.49 16.44 1.12
C GLY A 65 -1.87 16.22 1.69
N TYR A 66 -2.06 15.14 2.44
CA TYR A 66 -3.30 14.90 3.14
C TYR A 66 -3.59 15.97 4.20
N TRP A 67 -2.59 16.41 4.96
CA TRP A 67 -2.77 17.46 5.97
C TRP A 67 -3.13 18.82 5.39
N ARG A 68 -2.65 19.13 4.17
CA ARG A 68 -2.95 20.38 3.49
C ARG A 68 -4.14 20.32 2.55
N SER A 69 -4.65 19.12 2.23
CA SER A 69 -5.79 18.97 1.32
C SER A 69 -7.06 19.59 1.94
N PRO A 70 -7.67 20.61 1.31
CA PRO A 70 -8.81 21.32 1.88
C PRO A 70 -10.17 20.65 1.58
N VAL A 71 -10.22 19.51 0.89
CA VAL A 71 -11.47 18.89 0.41
C VAL A 71 -11.53 17.42 0.84
N SER A 72 -12.55 17.08 1.64
CA SER A 72 -12.69 15.78 2.31
C SER A 72 -13.89 14.94 1.88
N ILE A 73 -14.65 15.36 0.85
CA ILE A 73 -15.87 14.65 0.43
C ILE A 73 -15.55 13.86 -0.85
N PRO A 74 -15.26 12.55 -0.76
CA PRO A 74 -15.12 11.70 -1.92
C PRO A 74 -16.47 11.48 -2.60
N ASP A 75 -16.45 11.52 -3.93
CA ASP A 75 -17.62 11.28 -4.77
C ASP A 75 -18.02 9.80 -4.73
N GLU A 76 -19.27 9.49 -5.08
CA GLU A 76 -19.75 8.10 -5.10
C GLU A 76 -18.95 7.21 -6.05
N LEU A 77 -18.54 7.74 -7.22
CA LEU A 77 -17.70 7.04 -8.18
C LEU A 77 -16.32 6.70 -7.60
N GLU A 78 -15.70 7.65 -6.88
CA GLU A 78 -14.39 7.44 -6.27
C GLU A 78 -14.45 6.36 -5.19
N ARG A 79 -15.50 6.36 -4.37
CA ARG A 79 -15.74 5.29 -3.39
C ARG A 79 -15.91 3.93 -4.04
N GLN A 80 -16.57 3.85 -5.21
CA GLN A 80 -16.71 2.60 -5.94
C GLN A 80 -15.35 2.11 -6.46
N ILE A 81 -14.56 2.99 -7.08
CA ILE A 81 -13.21 2.67 -7.56
C ILE A 81 -12.32 2.19 -6.41
N GLU A 82 -12.33 2.92 -5.28
CA GLU A 82 -11.54 2.56 -4.10
C GLU A 82 -11.95 1.20 -3.53
N ARG A 83 -13.26 0.92 -3.47
CA ARG A 83 -13.78 -0.37 -3.00
C ARG A 83 -13.36 -1.52 -3.91
N GLU A 84 -13.42 -1.34 -5.22
CA GLU A 84 -13.02 -2.36 -6.20
C GLU A 84 -11.51 -2.61 -6.16
N ALA A 85 -10.71 -1.54 -6.09
CA ALA A 85 -9.26 -1.63 -5.94
C ALA A 85 -8.85 -2.31 -4.62
N SER A 86 -9.51 -1.97 -3.51
CA SER A 86 -9.29 -2.59 -2.20
C SER A 86 -9.62 -4.09 -2.22
N THR A 87 -10.76 -4.44 -2.80
CA THR A 87 -11.22 -5.84 -2.91
C THR A 87 -10.26 -6.66 -3.77
N THR A 88 -9.82 -6.12 -4.91
CA THR A 88 -8.85 -6.76 -5.80
C THR A 88 -7.51 -6.96 -5.10
N THR A 89 -7.00 -5.93 -4.40
CA THR A 89 -5.76 -6.00 -3.64
C THR A 89 -5.82 -7.05 -2.54
N LEU A 90 -6.92 -7.07 -1.77
CA LEU A 90 -7.15 -8.05 -0.72
C LEU A 90 -7.18 -9.47 -1.30
N LEU A 91 -7.86 -9.69 -2.42
CA LEU A 91 -7.92 -10.99 -3.09
C LEU A 91 -6.52 -11.49 -3.45
N VAL A 92 -5.68 -10.63 -4.04
CA VAL A 92 -4.29 -10.98 -4.38
C VAL A 92 -3.51 -11.36 -3.12
N VAL A 93 -3.60 -10.57 -2.05
CA VAL A 93 -2.91 -10.85 -0.78
C VAL A 93 -3.37 -12.18 -0.18
N VAL A 94 -4.68 -12.48 -0.24
CA VAL A 94 -5.25 -13.74 0.23
C VAL A 94 -4.74 -14.92 -0.60
N VAL A 95 -4.78 -14.83 -1.92
CA VAL A 95 -4.28 -15.90 -2.81
C VAL A 95 -2.80 -16.18 -2.57
N VAL A 96 -1.97 -15.13 -2.52
CA VAL A 96 -0.54 -15.26 -2.23
C VAL A 96 -0.29 -15.89 -0.87
N THR A 97 -1.08 -15.53 0.15
CA THR A 97 -0.94 -16.08 1.51
C THR A 97 -1.38 -17.54 1.58
N ILE A 98 -2.50 -17.90 0.96
CA ILE A 98 -3.03 -19.28 0.91
C ILE A 98 -2.06 -20.22 0.19
N VAL A 99 -1.36 -19.75 -0.84
CA VAL A 99 -0.36 -20.57 -1.56
C VAL A 99 0.99 -20.55 -0.83
N GLY A 100 1.43 -19.37 -0.39
CA GLY A 100 2.76 -19.16 0.18
C GLY A 100 2.96 -19.84 1.53
N LEU A 101 1.95 -19.82 2.41
CA LEU A 101 2.07 -20.42 3.74
C LEU A 101 2.19 -21.95 3.71
N PRO A 102 1.30 -22.72 3.06
CA PRO A 102 1.47 -24.16 2.97
C PRO A 102 2.76 -24.55 2.28
N ALA A 103 3.17 -23.81 1.24
CA ALA A 103 4.44 -24.03 0.57
C ALA A 103 5.62 -23.85 1.55
N GLU A 104 5.65 -22.78 2.35
CA GLU A 104 6.69 -22.56 3.36
C GLU A 104 6.71 -23.69 4.40
N VAL A 105 5.55 -24.08 4.91
CA VAL A 105 5.43 -25.15 5.92
C VAL A 105 5.96 -26.47 5.38
N VAL A 106 5.55 -26.88 4.16
CA VAL A 106 5.97 -28.15 3.56
C VAL A 106 7.46 -28.13 3.22
N LEU A 107 7.96 -27.07 2.60
CA LEU A 107 9.37 -26.96 2.22
C LEU A 107 10.30 -26.97 3.43
N ASN A 108 9.87 -26.32 4.52
CA ASN A 108 10.63 -26.28 5.77
C ASN A 108 10.57 -27.64 6.50
N ALA A 109 9.39 -28.25 6.62
CA ALA A 109 9.23 -29.55 7.29
C ALA A 109 9.97 -30.69 6.58
N THR A 110 10.08 -30.63 5.24
CA THR A 110 10.82 -31.61 4.44
C THR A 110 12.33 -31.33 4.38
N GLY A 111 12.80 -30.20 4.93
CA GLY A 111 14.20 -29.80 4.89
C GLY A 111 14.71 -29.40 3.50
N ILE A 112 13.82 -29.29 2.50
CA ILE A 112 14.17 -28.92 1.12
C ILE A 112 14.61 -27.46 1.05
N TYR A 113 13.92 -26.58 1.78
CA TYR A 113 14.27 -25.16 1.81
C TYR A 113 13.82 -24.51 3.12
N THR A 114 14.73 -23.77 3.76
CA THR A 114 14.44 -22.97 4.95
C THR A 114 14.43 -21.50 4.56
N ALA A 115 13.23 -20.89 4.55
CA ALA A 115 13.09 -19.47 4.29
C ALA A 115 13.86 -18.63 5.34
N PRO A 116 14.54 -17.53 4.92
CA PRO A 116 15.13 -16.58 5.86
C PRO A 116 14.09 -16.06 6.87
N ALA A 117 14.52 -15.83 8.11
CA ALA A 117 13.61 -15.42 9.19
C ALA A 117 12.77 -14.18 8.84
N ALA A 118 13.36 -13.22 8.12
CA ALA A 118 12.66 -12.02 7.65
C ALA A 118 11.53 -12.35 6.65
N LEU A 119 11.77 -13.23 5.69
CA LEU A 119 10.76 -13.66 4.71
C LEU A 119 9.62 -14.41 5.40
N ARG A 120 9.96 -15.31 6.33
CA ARG A 120 8.97 -16.01 7.15
C ARG A 120 8.13 -14.99 7.95
N GLY A 121 8.77 -14.06 8.64
CA GLY A 121 8.08 -12.99 9.37
C GLY A 121 7.11 -12.19 8.50
N ALA A 122 7.49 -11.84 7.27
CA ALA A 122 6.63 -11.14 6.33
C ALA A 122 5.39 -11.96 5.94
N ILE A 123 5.55 -13.24 5.57
CA ILE A 123 4.44 -14.11 5.17
C ILE A 123 3.44 -14.26 6.32
N TRP A 124 3.91 -14.53 7.54
CA TRP A 124 3.06 -14.66 8.72
C TRP A 124 2.42 -13.31 9.13
N GLY A 125 3.13 -12.20 8.91
CA GLY A 125 2.60 -10.85 9.10
C GLY A 125 1.43 -10.52 8.17
N TYR A 126 1.51 -10.86 6.88
CA TYR A 126 0.39 -10.70 5.95
C TYR A 126 -0.82 -11.55 6.34
N MET A 127 -0.60 -12.77 6.85
CA MET A 127 -1.69 -13.57 7.40
C MET A 127 -2.35 -12.90 8.60
N ALA A 128 -1.56 -12.33 9.53
CA ALA A 128 -2.12 -11.59 10.65
C ALA A 128 -3.00 -10.41 10.18
N LEU A 129 -2.56 -9.68 9.15
CA LEU A 129 -3.37 -8.60 8.55
C LEU A 129 -4.68 -9.12 7.94
N ILE A 130 -4.65 -10.27 7.25
CA ILE A 130 -5.88 -10.90 6.73
C ILE A 130 -6.81 -11.26 7.88
N LEU A 131 -6.30 -11.86 8.97
CA LEU A 131 -7.12 -12.21 10.13
C LEU A 131 -7.72 -10.98 10.81
N VAL A 132 -6.96 -9.90 10.95
CA VAL A 132 -7.46 -8.61 11.45
C VAL A 132 -8.57 -8.08 10.56
N TYR A 133 -8.40 -8.14 9.24
CA TYR A 133 -9.43 -7.72 8.29
C TYR A 133 -10.72 -8.55 8.44
N ILE A 134 -10.62 -9.88 8.49
CA ILE A 134 -11.77 -10.77 8.69
C ILE A 134 -12.48 -10.47 10.02
N ALA A 135 -11.71 -10.30 11.10
CA ALA A 135 -12.26 -9.96 12.41
C ALA A 135 -12.98 -8.61 12.40
N ALA A 136 -12.42 -7.61 11.71
CA ALA A 136 -13.05 -6.30 11.54
C ALA A 136 -14.34 -6.38 10.71
N GLN A 137 -14.35 -7.15 9.62
CA GLN A 137 -15.56 -7.42 8.83
C GLN A 137 -16.64 -8.08 9.69
N TRP A 138 -16.29 -9.14 10.42
CA TRP A 138 -17.25 -9.82 11.29
C TRP A 138 -17.80 -8.92 12.40
N PHE A 139 -16.95 -8.08 13.01
CA PHE A 139 -17.38 -7.13 14.03
C PHE A 139 -18.33 -6.07 13.47
N THR A 140 -18.06 -5.57 12.26
CA THR A 140 -18.91 -4.57 11.60
C THR A 140 -20.24 -5.15 11.14
N GLU A 141 -20.28 -6.34 10.53
CA GLU A 141 -21.53 -7.03 10.18
C GLU A 141 -22.46 -7.18 11.39
N ARG A 142 -21.90 -7.52 12.56
CA ARG A 142 -22.66 -7.65 13.80
C ARG A 142 -23.28 -6.34 14.30
N GLN A 143 -22.74 -5.19 13.94
CA GLN A 143 -23.28 -3.89 14.35
C GLN A 143 -24.48 -3.42 13.52
N TYR A 144 -24.65 -3.95 12.31
CA TYR A 144 -25.69 -3.54 11.36
C TYR A 144 -26.75 -4.64 11.13
N THR A 145 -26.72 -5.72 11.91
CA THR A 145 -27.74 -6.79 11.95
C THR A 145 -28.52 -6.70 13.25
#